data_AF-A5N942-F1
#
_entry.id   AF-A5N942-F1
#
_cell.length_a   1.000
_cell.length_b   1.000
_cell.length_c   1.000
_cell.angle_alpha   90.00
_cell.angle_beta   90.00
_cell.angle_gamma   90.00
#
_symmetry.space_group_name_H-M   'P 1'
#
loop_
_entity.id
_entity.type
_entity.pdbx_description
1 polymer ?
#
loop_
_entity_poly.entity_id
_entity_poly.type
_entity_poly.pdbx_seq_one_letter_code
_entity_poly.pdbx_strand_id
1 'polypeptide(L)' 'MNSQARDSIHKVKESLKSAQQGLQMAAREVENSNIKNQISNQLTQVTNCLGECEKIASGLSQHRNY' A
#
# COMPACT_ATOMS: atom_id res chain seq x y z
N MET A 1 21.48 0.60 11.38
CA MET A 1 20.14 0.20 11.86
C MET A 1 18.97 0.63 10.95
N ASN A 2 19.20 1.19 9.75
CA ASN A 2 18.12 1.52 8.80
C ASN A 2 17.84 0.42 7.75
N SER A 3 18.70 -0.60 7.65
CA SER A 3 18.55 -1.71 6.69
C SER A 3 17.31 -2.55 6.97
N GLN A 4 17.16 -3.04 8.20
CA GLN A 4 16.01 -3.87 8.60
C GLN A 4 14.67 -3.12 8.51
N ALA A 5 14.66 -1.83 8.89
CA ALA A 5 13.47 -0.99 8.74
C ALA A 5 13.10 -0.81 7.26
N ARG A 6 14.08 -0.58 6.38
CA ARG A 6 13.88 -0.45 4.93
C ARG A 6 13.36 -1.75 4.32
N ASP A 7 13.95 -2.89 4.70
CA ASP A 7 13.53 -4.20 4.18
C ASP A 7 12.09 -4.52 4.61
N SER A 8 11.73 -4.22 5.86
CA SER A 8 10.36 -4.36 6.35
C SER A 8 9.38 -3.46 5.60
N ILE A 9 9.72 -2.17 5.41
CA ILE A 9 8.87 -1.24 4.64
C ILE A 9 8.75 -1.65 3.18
N HIS A 10 9.82 -2.18 2.58
CA HIS A 10 9.78 -2.72 1.22
C HIS A 10 8.81 -3.89 1.11
N LYS A 11 8.85 -4.85 2.05
CA LYS A 11 7.90 -5.97 2.09
C LYS A 11 6.47 -5.50 2.27
N VAL A 12 6.22 -4.55 3.16
CA VAL A 12 4.89 -3.95 3.35
C VAL A 12 4.39 -3.31 2.06
N LYS A 13 5.24 -2.55 1.35
CA LYS A 13 4.89 -1.91 0.08
C LYS A 13 4.45 -2.92 -0.98
N GLU A 14 5.18 -4.03 -1.13
CA GLU A 14 4.83 -5.07 -2.10
C GLU A 14 3.53 -5.79 -1.73
N SER A 15 3.31 -6.09 -0.45
CA SER A 15 2.03 -6.63 0.03
C SER A 15 0.86 -5.68 -0.21
N LEU A 16 1.05 -4.37 0.00
CA LEU A 16 0.03 -3.35 -0.25
C LEU A 16 -0.29 -3.21 -1.73
N LYS A 17 0.68 -3.31 -2.64
CA LYS A 17 0.44 -3.33 -4.09
C LYS A 17 -0.41 -4.54 -4.49
N SER A 18 -0.08 -5.72 -3.99
CA SER A 18 -0.88 -6.94 -4.24
C SER A 18 -2.31 -6.78 -3.72
N ALA A 19 -2.47 -6.22 -2.51
CA ALA A 19 -3.80 -5.93 -1.95
C ALA A 19 -4.56 -4.90 -2.79
N GLN A 20 -3.90 -3.83 -3.27
CA GLN A 20 -4.49 -2.81 -4.13
C GLN A 20 -5.03 -3.43 -5.43
N GLN A 21 -4.24 -4.28 -6.08
CA GLN A 21 -4.64 -4.99 -7.30
C GLN A 21 -5.84 -5.92 -7.04
N GLY A 22 -5.80 -6.69 -5.96
CA GLY A 22 -6.91 -7.58 -5.56
C GLY A 22 -8.21 -6.82 -5.31
N LEU A 23 -8.14 -5.69 -4.58
CA LEU A 23 -9.29 -4.83 -4.31
C LEU A 23 -9.83 -4.16 -5.58
N GLN A 24 -8.96 -3.73 -6.49
CA GLN A 24 -9.39 -3.17 -7.78
C GLN A 24 -10.14 -4.20 -8.62
N MET A 25 -9.66 -5.45 -8.66
CA MET A 25 -10.33 -6.53 -9.37
C MET A 25 -11.68 -6.84 -8.72
N ALA A 26 -11.72 -7.00 -7.40
CA ALA A 26 -12.96 -7.26 -6.68
C ALA A 26 -14.01 -6.13 -6.86
N ALA A 27 -13.58 -4.87 -6.89
CA ALA A 27 -14.47 -3.73 -7.14
C ALA A 27 -15.04 -3.70 -8.56
N ARG A 28 -14.35 -4.31 -9.54
CA ARG A 28 -14.82 -4.44 -10.93
C ARG A 28 -15.86 -5.53 -11.10
N GLU A 29 -15.65 -6.67 -10.42
CA GLU A 29 -16.49 -7.86 -10.57
C GLU A 29 -17.74 -7.85 -9.66
N VAL A 30 -17.79 -6.99 -8.64
CA VAL A 30 -18.94 -6.95 -7.73
C VAL A 30 -20.10 -6.11 -8.29
N GLU A 31 -21.28 -6.74 -8.42
CA GLU A 31 -22.51 -6.08 -8.88
C GLU A 31 -23.24 -5.33 -7.75
N ASN A 32 -23.11 -5.82 -6.51
CA ASN A 32 -23.74 -5.20 -5.36
C ASN A 32 -23.08 -3.85 -5.03
N SER A 33 -23.82 -2.76 -5.21
CA SER A 33 -23.33 -1.39 -5.04
C SER A 33 -22.87 -1.07 -3.61
N ASN A 34 -23.51 -1.62 -2.58
CA ASN A 34 -23.09 -1.43 -1.19
C ASN A 34 -21.73 -2.11 -0.93
N ILE A 35 -21.57 -3.34 -1.40
CA ILE A 35 -20.28 -4.06 -1.28
C ILE A 35 -19.21 -3.36 -2.12
N LYS A 36 -19.53 -2.90 -3.33
CA LYS A 36 -18.62 -2.12 -4.18
C LYS A 36 -18.08 -0.88 -3.47
N ASN A 37 -18.95 -0.15 -2.77
CA ASN A 37 -18.55 1.03 -2.00
C ASN A 37 -17.61 0.64 -0.84
N GLN A 38 -17.89 -0.46 -0.14
CA GLN A 38 -17.01 -0.95 0.92
C GLN A 38 -15.62 -1.32 0.37
N ILE A 39 -15.56 -2.06 -0.74
CA ILE A 39 -14.29 -2.41 -1.40
C ILE A 39 -13.54 -1.16 -1.84
N SER A 40 -14.25 -0.17 -2.41
CA SER A 40 -13.65 1.10 -2.85
C SER A 40 -13.08 1.93 -1.69
N ASN A 41 -13.74 1.89 -0.53
CA ASN A 41 -13.22 2.53 0.69
C ASN A 41 -11.94 1.83 1.16
N GLN A 42 -11.90 0.51 1.18
CA GLN A 42 -10.69 -0.25 1.52
C GLN A 42 -9.56 0.00 0.52
N LEU A 43 -9.88 0.08 -0.78
CA LEU A 43 -8.92 0.42 -1.83
C LEU A 43 -8.29 1.80 -1.61
N THR A 44 -9.09 2.78 -1.18
CA THR A 44 -8.60 4.12 -0.83
C THR A 44 -7.64 4.08 0.36
N GLN A 45 -7.98 3.32 1.41
CA GLN A 45 -7.13 3.16 2.59
C GLN A 45 -5.79 2.50 2.23
N VAL A 46 -5.80 1.43 1.43
CA VAL A 46 -4.58 0.75 0.95
C VAL A 46 -3.73 1.69 0.09
N THR A 47 -4.35 2.47 -0.80
CA THR A 47 -3.65 3.43 -1.66
C THR A 47 -2.96 4.52 -0.83
N ASN A 48 -3.64 5.05 0.19
CA ASN A 48 -3.04 6.05 1.09
C ASN A 48 -1.88 5.44 1.90
N CYS A 49 -2.06 4.23 2.44
CA CYS A 49 -1.01 3.52 3.18
C CYS A 49 0.22 3.26 2.31
N LEU A 50 0.03 2.92 1.03
CA LEU A 50 1.11 2.74 0.07
C LEU A 50 1.92 4.02 -0.12
N GLY A 51 1.24 5.16 -0.29
CA GLY A 51 1.90 6.48 -0.41
C GLY A 51 2.70 6.86 0.84
N GLU A 52 2.18 6.58 2.04
CA GLU A 52 2.93 6.80 3.29
C GLU A 52 4.16 5.88 3.40
N CYS A 53 4.05 4.61 2.99
CA CYS A 53 5.19 3.70 2.95
C CYS A 53 6.29 4.19 2.00
N GLU A 54 5.93 4.82 0.87
CA GLU A 54 6.89 5.41 -0.08
C GLU A 54 7.62 6.63 0.51
N LYS A 55 6.92 7.48 1.26
CA LYS A 55 7.53 8.60 2.01
C LYS A 55 8.51 8.09 3.07
N ILE A 56 8.10 7.08 3.85
CA ILE A 56 8.96 6.46 4.87
C ILE A 56 10.21 5.84 4.23
N ALA A 57 10.03 5.07 3.15
CA ALA A 57 11.15 4.45 2.42
C ALA A 57 12.13 5.49 1.87
N SER A 58 11.61 6.64 1.40
CA SER A 58 12.43 7.76 0.92
C SER A 58 13.26 8.37 2.04
N GLY A 59 12.66 8.64 3.21
CA GLY A 59 13.39 9.14 4.39
C GLY A 59 14.47 8.16 4.89
N LEU A 60 14.15 6.85 4.91
CA LEU A 60 15.12 5.80 5.25
C LEU A 60 16.27 5.67 4.24
N SER A 61 16.11 6.19 3.03
CA SER A 61 17.14 6.18 1.98
C SER A 61 18.03 7.43 2.03
N GLN A 62 17.50 8.57 2.48
CA GLN A 62 18.24 9.83 2.63
C GLN A 62 19.36 9.74 3.67
N HIS A 63 19.17 8.97 4.76
CA HIS A 63 20.19 8.75 5.80
C HIS A 63 21.28 7.73 5.42
N ARG A 64 21.48 7.43 4.13
CA ARG A 64 22.56 6.55 3.64
C ARG A 64 23.81 7.32 3.20
N ASN A 65 23.70 8.64 3.01
CA ASN A 65 24.77 9.50 2.47
C ASN A 65 25.49 10.37 3.52
N TYR A 66 25.36 10.06 4.81
CA TYR A 66 26.13 10.71 5.89
C TYR A 66 26.97 9.67 6.64
#